data_AF-A0A965DNN9-F1
#
_entry.id   AF-A0A965DNN9-F1
#
_cell.length_a   1.000
_cell.length_b   1.000
_cell.length_c   1.000
_cell.angle_alpha   90.00
_cell.angle_beta   90.00
_cell.angle_gamma   90.00
#
_symmetry.space_group_name_H-M   'P 1'
#
loop_
_entity.id
_entity.type
_entity.pdbx_description
1 polymer ?
#
loop_
_entity_poly.entity_id
_entity_poly.type
_entity_poly.pdbx_seq_one_letter_code
_entity_poly.pdbx_strand_id
1 'polypeptide(L)'
;MFLSITASNLFDASQGLGINQATAFTFFVGTMAMMAASAFFFFEIRNVSEKWRTSVLVSGLITFIAAVHYYYMRDYFTQTGTSPTFFRYVDWLLTVPLMCVEFYLITKKA
;
A
#
# COMPACT_ATOMS: atom_id res chain seq x y z
N MET A 1 29.82 2.22 -9.74
CA MET A 1 29.30 1.87 -11.08
C MET A 1 28.03 1.00 -10.97
N PHE A 2 27.07 1.43 -10.15
CA PHE A 2 25.69 0.95 -10.17
C PHE A 2 24.85 2.22 -10.02
N LEU A 3 24.70 2.92 -11.15
CA LEU A 3 23.93 4.15 -11.22
C LEU A 3 22.45 3.78 -11.06
N SER A 4 21.91 4.13 -9.90
CA SER A 4 20.72 4.97 -9.79
C SER A 4 19.65 4.66 -10.85
N ILE A 5 18.72 3.76 -10.53
CA ILE A 5 17.36 3.90 -11.05
C ILE A 5 16.78 5.13 -10.35
N THR A 6 17.14 6.31 -10.86
CA THR A 6 16.57 7.59 -10.47
C THR A 6 15.11 7.61 -10.92
N ALA A 7 14.25 8.41 -10.27
CA ALA A 7 12.82 8.53 -10.64
C ALA A 7 12.62 8.84 -12.15
N SER A 8 13.60 9.47 -12.80
CA SER A 8 13.64 9.69 -14.25
C SER A 8 13.56 8.40 -15.07
N ASN A 9 14.20 7.31 -14.63
CA ASN A 9 14.30 6.05 -15.38
C ASN A 9 13.05 5.15 -15.20
N LEU A 10 12.17 5.49 -14.25
CA LEU A 10 10.86 4.83 -14.04
C LEU A 10 9.79 5.37 -14.99
N PHE A 11 9.92 6.63 -15.45
CA PHE A 11 8.97 7.30 -16.33
C PHE A 11 9.54 7.57 -17.74
N ASP A 12 10.75 7.09 -18.03
CA ASP A 12 11.36 7.22 -19.36
C ASP A 12 10.75 6.19 -20.33
N ALA A 13 9.70 6.62 -21.01
CA ALA A 13 9.00 5.84 -22.04
C ALA A 13 9.87 5.55 -23.29
N SER A 14 11.08 6.13 -23.40
CA SER A 14 12.00 5.86 -24.51
C SER A 14 12.75 4.54 -24.37
N GLN A 15 12.88 4.03 -23.14
CA GLN A 15 13.41 2.70 -22.85
C GLN A 15 12.20 1.76 -22.82
N GLY A 16 12.08 0.83 -23.78
CA GLY A 16 10.95 -0.11 -23.79
C GLY A 16 10.74 -0.76 -22.42
N LEU A 17 9.48 -0.93 -22.00
CA LEU A 17 9.10 -1.40 -20.66
C LEU A 17 9.69 -2.79 -20.37
N GLY A 18 10.90 -2.83 -19.82
CA GLY A 18 11.46 -4.06 -19.28
C GLY A 18 10.60 -4.57 -18.12
N ILE A 19 10.55 -5.88 -17.92
CA ILE A 19 9.73 -6.53 -16.86
C ILE A 19 10.00 -5.92 -15.47
N ASN A 20 11.25 -5.56 -15.18
CA ASN A 20 11.64 -4.91 -13.93
C ASN A 20 11.11 -3.48 -13.81
N GLN A 21 11.12 -2.69 -14.89
CA GLN A 21 10.55 -1.33 -14.89
C GLN A 21 9.03 -1.37 -14.74
N ALA A 22 8.35 -2.28 -15.43
CA ALA A 22 6.92 -2.49 -15.28
C ALA A 22 6.57 -2.86 -13.83
N THR A 23 7.34 -3.74 -13.20
CA THR A 23 7.14 -4.14 -11.80
C THR A 23 7.40 -3.00 -10.81
N ALA A 24 8.47 -2.21 -11.01
CA ALA A 24 8.74 -1.05 -10.17
C ALA A 24 7.68 0.05 -10.33
N PHE A 25 7.14 0.21 -11.54
CA PHE A 25 6.02 1.12 -11.81
C PHE A 25 4.73 0.66 -11.11
N THR A 26 4.40 -0.63 -11.11
CA THR A 26 3.22 -1.12 -10.37
C THR A 26 3.37 -0.94 -8.86
N PHE A 27 4.59 -1.09 -8.30
CA PHE A 27 4.85 -0.73 -6.90
C PHE A 27 4.63 0.75 -6.62
N PHE A 28 5.03 1.64 -7.53
CA PHE A 28 4.77 3.09 -7.41
C PHE A 28 3.26 3.40 -7.44
N VAL A 29 2.55 2.88 -8.43
CA VAL A 29 1.09 3.07 -8.55
C VAL A 29 0.38 2.53 -7.32
N GLY A 30 0.76 1.34 -6.84
CA GLY A 30 0.20 0.75 -5.63
C GLY A 30 0.43 1.60 -4.39
N THR A 31 1.63 2.19 -4.23
CA THR A 31 1.94 3.09 -3.13
C THR A 31 1.03 4.33 -3.15
N MET A 32 0.89 4.98 -4.31
CA MET A 32 0.07 6.18 -4.46
C MET A 32 -1.42 5.88 -4.25
N ALA A 33 -1.91 4.76 -4.78
CA ALA A 33 -3.31 4.35 -4.61
C ALA A 33 -3.65 4.08 -3.13
N MET A 34 -2.81 3.34 -2.40
CA MET A 34 -3.03 3.04 -0.99
C MET A 34 -2.95 4.29 -0.11
N MET A 35 -2.04 5.22 -0.42
CA MET A 35 -1.91 6.48 0.30
C MET A 35 -3.14 7.39 0.07
N ALA A 36 -3.62 7.48 -1.16
CA ALA A 36 -4.85 8.21 -1.49
C ALA A 36 -6.08 7.59 -0.82
N ALA A 37 -6.20 6.25 -0.81
CA ALA A 37 -7.28 5.54 -0.13
C ALA A 37 -7.26 5.79 1.38
N SER A 38 -6.08 5.77 2.01
CA SER A 38 -5.94 6.06 3.43
C SER A 38 -6.40 7.48 3.77
N ALA A 39 -5.96 8.49 2.99
CA ALA A 39 -6.42 9.87 3.15
C ALA A 39 -7.94 10.00 2.99
N PHE A 40 -8.51 9.33 1.98
CA PHE A 40 -9.96 9.30 1.76
C PHE A 40 -10.70 8.72 2.96
N PHE A 41 -10.29 7.55 3.47
CA PHE A 41 -10.91 6.95 4.64
C PHE A 41 -10.82 7.82 5.89
N PHE A 42 -9.66 8.46 6.14
CA PHE A 42 -9.53 9.35 7.29
C PHE A 42 -10.43 10.58 7.21
N PHE A 43 -10.63 11.17 6.02
CA PHE A 43 -11.54 12.30 5.86
C PHE A 43 -13.02 11.88 5.94
N GLU A 44 -13.37 10.70 5.41
CA GLU A 44 -14.75 10.20 5.42
C GLU A 44 -15.22 9.70 6.80
N ILE A 45 -14.34 9.52 7.80
CA ILE A 45 -14.73 9.12 9.17
C ILE A 45 -15.84 10.02 9.75
N ARG A 46 -15.85 11.32 9.42
CA ARG A 46 -16.84 12.27 9.96
C ARG A 46 -18.18 12.23 9.22
N ASN A 47 -18.18 11.74 7.98
CA ASN A 47 -19.33 11.72 7.10
C ASN A 47 -20.17 10.44 7.24
N VAL A 48 -19.61 9.39 7.87
CA VAL A 48 -20.33 8.14 8.13
C VAL A 48 -21.07 8.15 9.48
N SER A 49 -22.15 7.37 9.57
CA SER A 49 -22.92 7.22 10.81
C SER A 49 -22.08 6.57 11.91
N GLU A 50 -22.39 6.90 13.18
CA GLU A 50 -21.53 6.56 14.32
C GLU A 50 -21.26 5.06 14.46
N LYS A 51 -22.23 4.23 14.05
CA LYS A 51 -22.14 2.77 14.02
C LYS A 51 -20.96 2.26 13.18
N TRP A 52 -20.61 2.94 12.08
CA TRP A 52 -19.60 2.48 11.12
C TRP A 52 -18.27 3.22 11.21
N ARG A 53 -18.16 4.25 12.05
CA ARG A 53 -16.93 5.06 12.20
C ARG A 53 -15.72 4.21 12.57
N THR A 54 -15.89 3.26 13.48
CA THR A 54 -14.81 2.35 13.90
C THR A 54 -14.36 1.45 12.76
N SER A 55 -15.29 0.96 11.92
CA SER A 55 -14.95 0.17 10.73
C SER A 55 -14.13 0.99 9.73
N VAL A 56 -14.58 2.20 9.38
CA VAL A 56 -13.86 3.09 8.45
C VAL A 56 -12.47 3.47 8.97
N LEU A 57 -12.33 3.69 10.28
CA LEU A 57 -11.03 3.95 10.91
C LEU A 57 -10.07 2.76 10.75
N VAL A 58 -10.56 1.53 10.95
CA VAL A 58 -9.76 0.31 10.76
C VAL A 58 -9.35 0.15 9.28
N SER A 59 -10.25 0.38 8.32
CA SER A 59 -9.91 0.35 6.88
C SER A 59 -8.86 1.41 6.52
N GLY A 60 -8.93 2.60 7.13
CA GLY A 60 -7.92 3.66 7.00
C GLY A 60 -6.54 3.27 7.55
N LEU A 61 -6.51 2.56 8.69
CA LEU A 61 -5.26 2.03 9.27
C LEU A 61 -4.63 0.94 8.40
N ILE A 62 -5.44 0.00 7.88
CA ILE A 62 -4.95 -1.08 6.99
C ILE A 62 -4.30 -0.47 5.74
N THR A 63 -5.00 0.46 5.08
CA THR A 63 -4.48 1.12 3.87
C THR A 63 -3.25 1.99 4.15
N PHE A 64 -3.17 2.61 5.33
CA PHE A 64 -1.99 3.37 5.74
C PHE A 64 -0.75 2.48 5.95
N ILE A 65 -0.91 1.37 6.69
CA ILE A 65 0.17 0.40 6.91
C ILE A 65 0.65 -0.15 5.57
N ALA A 66 -0.28 -0.51 4.68
CA ALA A 66 0.03 -0.96 3.34
C ALA A 66 0.80 0.10 2.54
N ALA A 67 0.40 1.38 2.58
CA ALA A 67 1.08 2.45 1.87
C ALA A 67 2.56 2.60 2.29
N VAL A 68 2.83 2.57 3.60
CA VAL A 68 4.21 2.63 4.13
C VAL A 68 5.02 1.41 3.69
N HIS A 69 4.45 0.21 3.78
CA HIS A 69 5.15 -1.01 3.38
C HIS A 69 5.40 -1.06 1.87
N TYR A 70 4.45 -0.61 1.05
CA TYR A 70 4.62 -0.51 -0.40
C TYR A 70 5.73 0.49 -0.78
N TYR A 71 5.86 1.60 -0.04
CA TYR A 71 6.96 2.54 -0.23
C TYR A 71 8.33 1.87 0.02
N TYR A 72 8.49 1.13 1.11
CA TYR A 72 9.74 0.41 1.40
C TYR A 72 10.02 -0.72 0.39
N MET A 73 8.99 -1.42 -0.06
CA MET A 73 9.13 -2.49 -1.04
C MET A 73 9.54 -1.99 -2.42
N ARG A 74 9.00 -0.83 -2.82
CA ARG A 74 9.42 -0.15 -4.04
C ARG A 74 10.90 0.17 -3.99
N ASP A 75 11.35 0.77 -2.89
CA ASP A 75 12.75 1.18 -2.72
C ASP A 75 13.70 -0.03 -2.73
N TYR A 76 13.35 -1.08 -1.97
CA TYR A 76 14.10 -2.33 -1.96
C TYR A 76 14.19 -3.02 -3.33
N PHE A 77 13.07 -3.10 -4.06
CA PHE A 77 13.04 -3.70 -5.41
C PHE A 77 13.86 -2.87 -6.41
N THR A 78 13.83 -1.55 -6.28
CA THR A 78 14.59 -0.62 -7.13
C THR A 78 16.10 -0.74 -6.90
N GLN A 79 16.53 -1.00 -5.66
CA GLN A 79 17.94 -1.12 -5.30
C GLN A 79 18.52 -2.52 -5.56
N THR A 80 17.76 -3.58 -5.29
CA THR A 80 18.28 -4.96 -5.33
C THR A 80 17.81 -5.77 -6.53
N GLY A 81 16.72 -5.37 -7.20
CA GLY A 81 16.07 -6.16 -8.25
C GLY A 81 15.45 -7.47 -7.76
N THR A 82 15.40 -7.71 -6.44
CA THR A 82 14.86 -8.93 -5.84
C THR A 82 13.45 -8.72 -5.31
N SER A 83 12.63 -9.76 -5.35
CA SER A 83 11.26 -9.71 -4.83
C SER A 83 11.27 -9.47 -3.31
N PRO A 84 10.59 -8.43 -2.80
CA PRO A 84 10.60 -8.08 -1.39
C PRO A 84 9.64 -8.94 -0.56
N THR A 85 9.88 -10.25 -0.52
CA THR A 85 8.99 -11.22 0.16
C THR A 85 8.85 -10.95 1.65
N PHE A 86 9.95 -10.66 2.34
CA PHE A 86 9.96 -10.37 3.77
C PHE A 86 9.04 -9.19 4.14
N PHE A 87 9.20 -8.06 3.46
CA PHE A 87 8.35 -6.88 3.70
C PHE A 87 6.87 -7.16 3.44
N ARG A 88 6.56 -8.05 2.50
CA ARG A 88 5.18 -8.43 2.21
C ARG A 88 4.57 -9.30 3.30
N TYR A 89 5.34 -10.20 3.89
CA TYR A 89 4.90 -10.98 5.05
C TYR A 89 4.69 -10.12 6.30
N VAL A 90 5.52 -9.11 6.53
CA VAL A 90 5.33 -8.17 7.65
C VAL A 90 4.03 -7.37 7.46
N ASP A 91 3.78 -6.86 6.25
CA ASP A 91 2.54 -6.16 5.92
C ASP A 91 1.31 -7.05 6.14
N TRP A 92 1.33 -8.29 5.67
CA TRP A 92 0.22 -9.24 5.88
C TRP A 92 0.03 -9.62 7.34
N LEU A 93 1.11 -9.81 8.10
CA LEU A 93 1.03 -10.12 9.52
C LEU A 93 0.31 -9.00 10.30
N LEU A 94 0.47 -7.75 9.86
CA LEU A 94 -0.17 -6.60 10.50
C LEU A 94 -1.59 -6.34 9.98
N THR A 95 -1.82 -6.49 8.67
CA THR A 95 -3.11 -6.15 8.02
C THR A 95 -4.15 -7.26 8.09
N VAL A 96 -3.76 -8.54 8.07
CA VAL A 96 -4.69 -9.68 8.12
C VAL A 96 -5.48 -9.72 9.44
N PRO A 97 -4.85 -9.59 10.63
CA PRO A 97 -5.60 -9.54 11.87
C PRO A 97 -6.56 -8.34 11.95
N LEU A 98 -6.16 -7.19 11.41
CA LEU A 98 -7.00 -6.00 11.35
C LEU A 98 -8.23 -6.20 10.46
N MET A 99 -8.09 -6.89 9.32
CA MET A 99 -9.23 -7.28 8.48
C MET A 99 -10.18 -8.24 9.22
N CYS A 100 -9.65 -9.16 10.05
CA CYS A 100 -10.50 -10.00 10.91
C CYS A 100 -11.28 -9.17 11.94
N VAL A 101 -10.68 -8.13 12.51
CA VAL A 101 -11.37 -7.18 13.41
C VAL A 101 -12.46 -6.42 12.67
N GLU A 102 -12.21 -5.97 11.44
CA GLU A 102 -13.22 -5.31 10.61
C GLU A 102 -14.43 -6.23 10.34
N PHE A 103 -14.18 -7.48 9.95
CA PHE A 103 -15.23 -8.48 9.76
C PHE A 103 -16.03 -8.74 11.04
N TYR A 104 -15.36 -8.81 12.19
CA TYR A 104 -16.02 -8.92 13.48
C TYR A 104 -16.90 -7.70 13.79
N LEU A 105 -16.42 -6.48 13.54
CA LEU A 105 -17.20 -5.25 13.77
C LEU A 105 -18.45 -5.16 12.90
N ILE A 106 -18.42 -5.71 11.68
CA ILE A 106 -19.56 -5.73 10.76
C ILE A 106 -20.58 -6.82 11.15
N THR A 107 -20.11 -7.97 11.66
CA THR A 107 -20.97 -9.11 12.04
C THR A 107 -21.49 -9.05 13.47
N LYS A 108 -20.86 -8.24 14.34
CA LYS A 108 -21.38 -7.95 15.68
C LYS A 108 -22.75 -7.29 15.52
N LYS A 109 -23.79 -8.01 15.93
CA LYS A 109 -25.18 -7.54 15.92
C LYS A 109 -25.23 -6.19 16.64
N ALA A 110 -25.55 -5.14 15.89
CA ALA A 110 -25.74 -3.79 16.42
C ALA A 110 -26.98 -3.71 17.29
#